data_AF-A0A5P1EA47-F1
#
_entry.id   AF-A0A5P1EA47-F1
#
_cell.length_a   1.000
_cell.length_b   1.000
_cell.length_c   1.000
_cell.angle_alpha   90.00
_cell.angle_beta   90.00
_cell.angle_gamma   90.00
#
_symmetry.space_group_name_H-M   'P 1'
#
loop_
_entity.id
_entity.type
_entity.pdbx_description
1 polymer ?
#
loop_
_entity_poly.entity_id
_entity_poly.type
_entity_poly.pdbx_seq_one_letter_code
_entity_poly.pdbx_strand_id
1 'polypeptide(L)'
;MKLALETWAKWVFYRMNPIKQQAFFVTMSPTHLWSREWNPAREGNCYGEMTPINDNEGYWGTGSDLDTMRMVEKIMNNLGSRVKVINITQLSEYRKDGHPSIYRKFWEAFTEEQLSNPSSYADCIHWCLPGVPDIWNELLFNFL
;
A
#
# COMPACT_ATOMS: atom_id res chain seq x y z
N MET A 1 -14.15 -7.54 4.61
CA MET A 1 -12.78 -7.78 5.11
C MET A 1 -12.74 -8.67 6.36
N LYS A 2 -13.37 -8.28 7.47
CA LYS A 2 -13.26 -8.96 8.78
C LYS A 2 -13.40 -10.48 8.77
N LEU A 3 -14.49 -11.00 8.19
CA LEU A 3 -14.76 -12.44 8.13
C LEU A 3 -13.62 -13.22 7.45
N ALA A 4 -13.09 -12.71 6.35
CA ALA A 4 -12.00 -13.35 5.61
C ALA A 4 -10.73 -13.40 6.46
N LEU A 5 -10.39 -12.29 7.11
CA LEU A 5 -9.18 -12.19 7.93
C LEU A 5 -9.29 -13.03 9.21
N GLU A 6 -10.46 -13.09 9.86
CA GLU A 6 -10.69 -13.98 11.00
C GLU A 6 -10.63 -15.45 10.60
N THR A 7 -11.10 -15.80 9.41
CA THR A 7 -11.02 -17.16 8.88
C THR A 7 -9.57 -17.56 8.64
N TRP A 8 -8.79 -16.68 8.02
CA TRP A 8 -7.34 -16.87 7.84
C TRP A 8 -6.61 -16.99 9.18
N ALA A 9 -6.91 -16.10 10.14
CA ALA A 9 -6.29 -16.11 11.47
C ALA A 9 -6.57 -17.43 12.22
N LYS A 10 -7.81 -17.93 12.17
CA LYS A 10 -8.15 -19.26 12.72
C LYS A 10 -7.33 -20.36 12.05
N TRP A 11 -7.19 -20.32 10.72
CA TRP A 11 -6.37 -21.29 10.01
C TRP A 11 -4.90 -21.24 10.48
N VAL A 12 -4.31 -20.05 10.58
CA VAL A 12 -2.93 -19.89 11.09
C VAL A 12 -2.78 -20.47 12.48
N PHE A 13 -3.72 -20.16 13.39
CA PHE A 13 -3.67 -20.62 14.77
C PHE A 13 -3.73 -22.15 14.88
N TYR A 14 -4.63 -22.80 14.14
CA TYR A 14 -4.86 -24.24 14.27
C TYR A 14 -3.99 -25.11 13.37
N ARG A 15 -3.49 -24.59 12.25
CA ARG A 15 -2.85 -25.42 11.20
C ARG A 15 -1.36 -25.15 11.02
N MET A 16 -0.87 -23.97 11.40
CA MET A 16 0.52 -23.63 11.18
C MET A 16 1.43 -24.26 12.25
N ASN A 17 2.55 -24.84 11.83
CA ASN A 17 3.60 -25.31 12.73
C ASN A 17 4.67 -24.22 12.94
N PRO A 18 4.71 -23.53 14.08
CA PRO A 18 5.62 -22.40 14.30
C PRO A 18 7.10 -22.80 14.41
N ILE A 19 7.42 -24.09 14.53
CA ILE A 19 8.80 -24.59 14.53
C ILE A 19 9.33 -24.70 13.09
N LYS A 20 8.45 -24.97 12.12
CA LYS A 20 8.82 -25.22 10.71
C LYS A 20 8.42 -24.09 9.77
N GLN A 21 7.51 -23.22 10.20
CA GLN A 21 6.87 -22.22 9.35
C GLN A 21 6.86 -20.87 10.06
N GLN A 22 7.17 -19.83 9.29
CA GLN A 22 6.99 -18.43 9.69
C GLN A 22 5.90 -17.83 8.81
N ALA A 23 4.96 -17.11 9.43
CA ALA A 23 3.93 -16.36 8.71
C ALA A 23 4.18 -14.87 8.85
N PHE A 24 4.03 -14.18 7.73
CA PHE A 24 4.12 -12.73 7.62
C PHE A 24 2.78 -12.18 7.17
N PHE A 25 2.38 -11.03 7.72
CA PHE A 25 1.25 -10.26 7.23
C PHE A 25 1.75 -8.89 6.84
N VAL A 26 1.66 -8.56 5.56
CA VAL A 26 1.98 -7.22 5.03
C VAL A 26 0.73 -6.36 5.16
N THR A 27 0.86 -5.19 5.79
CA THR A 27 -0.28 -4.27 5.93
C THR A 27 -0.64 -3.64 4.58
N MET A 28 -1.71 -2.84 4.56
CA MET A 28 -2.25 -2.27 3.33
C MET A 28 -1.22 -1.41 2.57
N SER A 29 -1.14 -1.62 1.26
CA SER A 29 -0.48 -0.69 0.34
C SER A 29 -1.42 0.49 0.08
N PRO A 30 -0.99 1.73 0.31
CA PRO A 30 -1.81 2.92 0.07
C PRO A 30 -1.96 3.21 -1.43
N THR A 31 -2.86 4.14 -1.74
CA THR A 31 -3.12 4.64 -3.11
C THR A 31 -3.05 6.17 -3.11
N HIS A 32 -2.69 6.76 -4.25
CA HIS A 32 -2.51 8.22 -4.39
C HIS A 32 -3.43 8.78 -5.48
N LEU A 33 -4.73 8.56 -5.32
CA LEU A 33 -5.76 8.87 -6.31
C LEU A 33 -6.13 10.36 -6.37
N TRP A 34 -5.83 11.14 -5.32
CA TRP A 34 -6.30 12.52 -5.20
C TRP A 34 -5.20 13.43 -4.64
N SER A 35 -4.65 14.32 -5.47
CA SER A 35 -3.56 15.22 -5.04
C SER A 35 -3.93 16.21 -3.95
N ARG A 36 -5.23 16.52 -3.81
CA ARG A 36 -5.78 17.34 -2.73
C ARG A 36 -5.49 16.82 -1.32
N GLU A 37 -5.17 15.53 -1.18
CA GLU A 37 -4.86 14.93 0.13
C GLU A 37 -3.54 15.46 0.69
N TRP A 38 -2.53 15.66 -0.18
CA TRP A 38 -1.22 16.20 0.19
C TRP A 38 -1.02 17.66 -0.24
N ASN A 39 -1.84 18.18 -1.14
CA ASN A 39 -1.82 19.57 -1.58
C ASN A 39 -3.25 20.05 -1.91
N PRO A 40 -3.99 20.64 -0.94
CA PRO A 40 -5.39 21.00 -1.09
C PRO A 40 -5.72 21.95 -2.25
N ALA A 41 -4.74 22.71 -2.74
CA ALA A 41 -4.92 23.65 -3.85
C ALA A 41 -4.74 23.00 -5.23
N ARG A 42 -4.35 21.72 -5.30
CA ARG A 42 -4.05 21.00 -6.55
C ARG A 42 -5.12 19.93 -6.81
N GLU A 43 -5.51 19.83 -8.07
CA GLU A 43 -6.32 18.72 -8.60
C GLU A 43 -5.46 17.67 -9.31
N GLY A 44 -6.02 16.49 -9.57
CA GLY A 44 -5.33 15.36 -10.18
C GLY A 44 -4.98 14.27 -9.16
N ASN A 45 -3.91 13.53 -9.45
CA ASN A 45 -3.51 12.32 -8.72
C ASN A 45 -1.97 12.23 -8.66
N CYS A 46 -1.42 11.02 -8.57
CA CYS A 46 0.03 10.77 -8.60
C CYS A 46 0.75 11.23 -9.90
N TYR A 47 0.02 11.58 -10.97
CA TYR A 47 0.63 12.04 -12.22
C TYR A 47 1.46 13.32 -12.02
N GLY A 48 2.73 13.24 -12.40
CA GLY A 48 3.68 14.35 -12.29
C GLY A 48 4.20 14.59 -10.86
N GLU A 49 3.91 13.69 -9.91
CA GLU A 49 4.53 13.71 -8.59
C GLU A 49 5.91 13.04 -8.67
N MET A 50 6.98 13.78 -8.36
CA MET A 50 8.37 13.33 -8.49
C MET A 50 9.12 13.28 -7.16
N THR A 51 8.50 13.75 -6.09
CA THR A 51 9.06 13.79 -4.75
C THR A 51 8.08 13.20 -3.75
N PRO A 52 8.58 12.59 -2.66
CA PRO A 52 7.72 12.18 -1.56
C PRO A 52 7.06 13.38 -0.89
N ILE A 53 6.09 13.12 -0.04
CA ILE A 53 5.51 14.11 0.87
C ILE A 53 6.56 14.39 1.97
N ASN A 54 7.08 15.62 2.04
CA ASN A 54 8.13 15.98 3.01
C ASN A 54 7.62 16.93 4.10
N ASP A 55 6.63 17.77 3.79
CA ASP A 55 6.24 18.90 4.65
C ASP A 55 4.98 18.63 5.50
N ASN A 56 4.68 17.35 5.77
CA ASN A 56 3.48 16.95 6.51
C ASN A 56 3.76 15.74 7.41
N GLU A 57 4.33 16.00 8.59
CA GLU A 57 4.56 14.96 9.58
C GLU A 57 3.24 14.31 10.03
N GLY A 58 3.23 12.98 10.06
CA GLY A 58 2.04 12.22 10.44
C GLY A 58 0.96 12.16 9.36
N TYR A 59 1.31 12.38 8.10
CA TYR A 59 0.39 12.30 6.97
C TYR A 59 -0.34 10.95 6.89
N TRP A 60 -1.64 11.03 6.55
CA TRP A 60 -2.52 9.91 6.25
C TRP A 60 -3.47 10.30 5.11
N GLY A 61 -3.33 9.66 3.95
CA GLY A 61 -4.27 9.77 2.85
C GLY A 61 -5.54 8.96 3.09
N THR A 62 -6.60 9.26 2.32
CA THR A 62 -7.87 8.52 2.47
C THR A 62 -7.81 7.12 1.86
N GLY A 63 -6.78 6.84 1.05
CA GLY A 63 -6.44 5.50 0.59
C GLY A 63 -6.10 4.53 1.73
N SER A 64 -5.71 5.04 2.90
CA SER A 64 -5.51 4.27 4.12
C SER A 64 -6.73 4.27 5.04
N ASP A 65 -7.62 3.31 4.84
CA ASP A 65 -8.76 3.03 5.73
C ASP A 65 -8.31 2.63 7.15
N LEU A 66 -8.29 3.61 8.06
CA LEU A 66 -7.80 3.44 9.44
C LEU A 66 -8.62 2.41 10.24
N ASP A 67 -9.92 2.28 9.99
CA ASP A 67 -10.77 1.33 10.69
C ASP A 67 -10.45 -0.12 10.31
N THR A 68 -10.15 -0.35 9.03
CA THR A 68 -9.64 -1.62 8.52
C THR A 68 -8.26 -1.92 9.10
N MET A 69 -7.38 -0.93 9.22
CA MET A 69 -6.08 -1.11 9.86
C MET A 69 -6.20 -1.49 11.34
N ARG A 70 -7.07 -0.81 12.10
CA ARG A 70 -7.35 -1.16 13.51
C ARG A 70 -7.92 -2.58 13.65
N MET A 71 -8.78 -2.99 12.72
CA MET A 71 -9.33 -4.34 12.68
C MET A 71 -8.24 -5.38 12.41
N VAL A 72 -7.36 -5.12 11.42
CA VAL A 72 -6.20 -5.96 11.11
C VAL A 72 -5.30 -6.08 12.35
N GLU A 73 -4.93 -4.96 12.95
CA GLU A 73 -4.09 -4.91 14.16
C GLU A 73 -4.68 -5.76 15.29
N LYS A 74 -5.98 -5.61 15.58
CA LYS A 74 -6.68 -6.41 16.59
C LYS A 74 -6.60 -7.91 16.30
N ILE A 75 -6.78 -8.31 15.04
CA ILE A 75 -6.73 -9.74 14.66
C ILE A 75 -5.29 -10.27 14.74
N MET A 76 -4.30 -9.50 14.29
CA MET A 76 -2.89 -9.89 14.40
C MET A 76 -2.44 -10.00 15.86
N ASN A 77 -2.84 -9.07 16.73
CA ASN A 77 -2.53 -9.10 18.16
C ASN A 77 -3.05 -10.38 18.84
N ASN A 78 -4.21 -10.89 18.40
CA ASN A 78 -4.74 -12.18 18.90
C ASN A 78 -3.91 -13.39 18.47
N LEU A 79 -3.15 -13.31 17.38
CA LEU A 79 -2.23 -14.36 16.93
C LEU A 79 -0.87 -14.30 17.63
N GLY A 80 -0.52 -13.15 18.23
CA GLY A 80 0.73 -12.94 18.94
C GLY A 80 1.94 -13.21 18.06
N SER A 81 2.94 -13.92 18.58
CA SER A 81 4.19 -14.22 17.87
C SER A 81 4.05 -15.20 16.70
N ARG A 82 2.86 -15.79 16.47
CA ARG A 82 2.62 -16.71 15.34
C ARG A 82 2.66 -15.99 13.99
N VAL A 83 2.45 -14.68 13.96
CA VAL A 83 2.52 -13.87 12.74
C VAL A 83 3.42 -12.68 13.00
N LYS A 84 4.33 -12.40 12.07
CA LYS A 84 5.11 -11.16 12.04
C LYS A 84 4.40 -10.16 11.13
N VAL A 85 4.14 -8.96 11.64
CA VAL A 85 3.49 -7.91 10.85
C VAL A 85 4.55 -7.02 10.21
N ILE A 86 4.50 -6.89 8.89
CA ILE A 86 5.33 -5.97 8.12
C ILE A 86 4.46 -4.74 7.87
N ASN A 87 4.61 -3.73 8.74
CA ASN A 87 3.82 -2.51 8.69
C ASN A 87 4.41 -1.55 7.65
N ILE A 88 3.84 -1.58 6.45
CA ILE A 88 4.30 -0.80 5.29
C ILE A 88 3.45 0.44 5.04
N THR A 89 2.30 0.59 5.70
CA THR A 89 1.26 1.50 5.23
C THR A 89 1.69 2.96 5.34
N GLN A 90 2.08 3.41 6.54
CA GLN A 90 2.41 4.82 6.75
C GLN A 90 3.68 5.24 5.99
N LEU A 91 4.72 4.41 5.97
CA LEU A 91 5.94 4.75 5.21
C LEU A 91 5.65 4.86 3.71
N SER A 92 4.69 4.10 3.19
CA SER A 92 4.32 4.11 1.78
C SER A 92 3.37 5.25 1.43
N GLU A 93 2.60 5.77 2.40
CA GLU A 93 1.73 6.96 2.23
C GLU A 93 2.53 8.21 1.91
N TYR A 94 3.80 8.29 2.31
CA TYR A 94 4.66 9.41 1.91
C TYR A 94 5.12 9.33 0.44
N ARG A 95 4.92 8.19 -0.23
CA ARG A 95 5.57 7.88 -1.51
C ARG A 95 4.68 8.09 -2.72
N LYS A 96 3.99 9.24 -2.80
CA LYS A 96 3.22 9.64 -3.99
C LYS A 96 4.02 9.62 -5.31
N ASP A 97 5.34 9.71 -5.22
CA ASP A 97 6.33 9.63 -6.30
C ASP A 97 6.65 8.20 -6.79
N GLY A 98 6.25 7.17 -6.04
CA GLY A 98 6.66 5.79 -6.31
C GLY A 98 5.82 5.03 -7.33
N HIS A 99 4.74 5.65 -7.83
CA HIS A 99 3.78 5.00 -8.73
C HIS A 99 4.24 5.06 -10.20
N PRO A 100 3.88 4.06 -11.03
CA PRO A 100 4.18 4.08 -12.46
C PRO A 100 3.39 5.15 -13.20
N SER A 101 2.25 5.60 -12.66
CA SER A 101 1.41 6.61 -13.29
C SER A 101 1.05 6.18 -14.73
N ILE A 102 1.48 6.92 -15.74
CA ILE A 102 1.24 6.61 -17.16
C ILE A 102 2.29 5.68 -17.79
N TYR A 103 3.32 5.28 -17.04
CA TYR A 103 4.44 4.49 -17.56
C TYR A 103 4.28 2.98 -17.36
N ARG A 104 3.07 2.52 -17.04
CA ARG A 104 2.74 1.09 -17.04
C ARG A 104 2.45 0.57 -18.45
N LYS A 105 2.42 -0.75 -18.60
CA LYS A 105 1.91 -1.38 -19.81
C LYS A 105 0.39 -1.22 -19.89
N PHE A 106 -0.08 -0.68 -21.01
CA PHE A 106 -1.49 -0.66 -21.39
C PHE A 106 -1.69 -1.67 -22.53
N TRP A 107 -2.79 -2.41 -22.46
CA TRP A 107 -3.15 -3.42 -23.46
C TRP A 107 -4.07 -2.88 -24.55
N GLU A 108 -4.62 -1.69 -24.33
CA GLU A 108 -5.53 -0.99 -25.21
C GLU A 108 -4.90 0.36 -25.59
N ALA A 109 -5.17 0.82 -26.81
CA ALA A 109 -4.77 2.14 -27.24
C ALA A 109 -5.65 3.21 -26.59
N PHE A 110 -5.06 4.33 -26.21
CA PHE A 110 -5.79 5.46 -25.65
C PHE A 110 -6.50 6.26 -26.73
N THR A 111 -7.66 6.83 -26.38
CA THR A 111 -8.32 7.84 -27.20
C THR A 111 -7.54 9.16 -27.16
N GLU A 112 -7.77 10.06 -28.13
CA GLU A 112 -7.19 11.41 -28.10
C GLU A 112 -7.57 12.17 -26.82
N GLU A 113 -8.80 12.00 -26.36
CA GLU A 113 -9.28 12.56 -25.09
C GLU A 113 -8.46 12.08 -23.89
N GLN A 114 -8.22 10.77 -23.80
CA GLN A 114 -7.36 10.21 -22.75
C GLN A 114 -5.95 10.77 -22.85
N LEU A 115 -5.34 10.75 -24.04
CA LEU A 115 -3.98 11.30 -24.23
C LEU A 115 -3.87 12.78 -23.86
N SER A 116 -4.94 13.56 -24.04
CA SER A 116 -5.01 14.96 -23.61
C SER A 116 -5.12 15.15 -22.08
N ASN A 117 -5.51 14.10 -21.35
CA ASN A 117 -5.61 14.08 -19.89
C ASN A 117 -4.92 12.84 -19.29
N PRO A 118 -3.58 12.85 -19.18
CA PRO A 118 -2.78 11.76 -18.62
C PRO A 118 -3.23 11.27 -17.23
N SER A 119 -3.77 12.18 -16.40
CA SER A 119 -4.28 11.83 -15.08
C SER A 119 -5.46 10.87 -15.14
N SER A 120 -6.23 10.85 -16.23
CA SER A 120 -7.42 9.98 -16.38
C SER A 120 -7.10 8.47 -16.43
N TYR A 121 -5.86 8.11 -16.80
CA TYR A 121 -5.41 6.73 -16.93
C TYR A 121 -4.15 6.40 -16.12
N ALA A 122 -3.70 7.35 -15.30
CA ALA A 122 -2.56 7.15 -14.40
C ALA A 122 -2.87 6.05 -13.37
N ASP A 123 -1.94 5.11 -13.24
CA ASP A 123 -1.98 4.10 -12.19
C ASP A 123 -1.31 4.63 -10.92
N CYS A 124 -2.14 4.90 -9.92
CA CYS A 124 -1.73 5.37 -8.59
C CYS A 124 -1.99 4.32 -7.51
N ILE A 125 -1.95 3.03 -7.89
CA ILE A 125 -2.18 1.87 -7.01
C ILE A 125 -0.93 0.99 -6.98
N HIS A 126 -0.36 0.68 -8.14
CA HIS A 126 0.84 -0.15 -8.25
C HIS A 126 2.12 0.66 -8.08
N TRP A 127 3.27 -0.01 -7.96
CA TRP A 127 4.55 0.64 -7.69
C TRP A 127 5.55 0.38 -8.81
N CYS A 128 6.39 1.36 -9.11
CA CYS A 128 7.59 1.16 -9.92
C CYS A 128 8.56 0.18 -9.25
N LEU A 129 9.33 -0.52 -10.07
CA LEU A 129 10.49 -1.31 -9.65
C LEU A 129 11.73 -0.87 -10.45
N PRO A 130 12.88 -0.60 -9.80
CA PRO A 130 13.07 -0.53 -8.35
C PRO A 130 12.25 0.59 -7.70
N GLY A 131 11.89 0.45 -6.43
CA GLY A 131 10.99 1.40 -5.76
C GLY A 131 10.51 0.99 -4.36
N VAL A 132 9.32 1.45 -3.99
CA VAL A 132 8.74 1.27 -2.64
C VAL A 132 8.67 -0.20 -2.19
N PRO A 133 8.32 -1.18 -3.04
CA PRO A 133 8.32 -2.59 -2.65
C PRO A 133 9.69 -3.15 -2.26
N ASP A 134 10.79 -2.52 -2.69
CA ASP A 134 12.13 -2.97 -2.29
C ASP A 134 12.33 -2.78 -0.78
N ILE A 135 11.87 -1.66 -0.22
CA ILE A 135 11.89 -1.42 1.23
C ILE A 135 10.98 -2.40 1.98
N TRP A 136 9.86 -2.81 1.40
CA TRP A 136 9.01 -3.84 2.01
C TRP A 136 9.75 -5.19 2.10
N ASN A 137 10.52 -5.51 1.07
CA ASN A 137 11.36 -6.71 1.05
C ASN A 137 12.55 -6.60 2.00
N GLU A 138 13.15 -5.42 2.17
CA GLU A 138 14.18 -5.18 3.18
C GLU A 138 13.62 -5.38 4.60
N LEU A 139 12.40 -4.89 4.88
CA LEU A 139 11.73 -5.14 6.16
C LEU A 139 11.47 -6.64 6.37
N LEU A 140 11.00 -7.36 5.34
CA LEU A 140 10.85 -8.81 5.40
C LEU A 140 12.19 -9.50 5.71
N PHE A 141 13.26 -9.13 5.00
CA PHE A 141 14.59 -9.73 5.18
C PHE A 141 15.12 -9.54 6.61
N ASN A 142 14.85 -8.39 7.24
CA ASN A 142 15.24 -8.15 8.64
C ASN A 142 14.53 -9.06 9.67
N PHE A 143 13.42 -9.69 9.30
CA PHE A 143 12.76 -10.66 10.18
C PHE A 143 13.26 -12.10 10.02
N LEU A 144 14.00 -12.40 8.94
CA LEU A 144 14.55 -13.72 8.65
C LEU A 144 15.86 -13.97 9.42
#